data_AF-A0A9E5G6Y6-F1
#
_entry.id   AF-A0A9E5G6Y6-F1
#
_cell.length_a   1.000
_cell.length_b   1.000
_cell.length_c   1.000
_cell.angle_alpha   90.00
_cell.angle_beta   90.00
_cell.angle_gamma   90.00
#
_symmetry.space_group_name_H-M   'P 1'
#
loop_
_entity.id
_entity.type
_entity.pdbx_description
1 polymer ?
#
loop_
_entity_poly.entity_id
_entity_poly.type
_entity_poly.pdbx_seq_one_letter_code
_entity_poly.pdbx_strand_id
1 'polypeptide(L)'
;MRDQEFEDYLLQDDNIKSKVKAIRSRINKARMIERHFDTSLDRIVSNDDTMYETLVRIKAEMKDTNGNLSNSLRKYYAFINGKSFPTLGNYKK
;
A
#
# COMPACT_ATOMS: atom_id res chain seq x y z
N MET A 1 8.18 7.98 -0.74
CA MET A 1 8.25 6.60 -0.23
C MET A 1 9.70 6.16 -0.01
N ARG A 2 9.95 5.28 0.96
CA ARG A 2 11.25 4.62 1.21
C ARG A 2 11.46 3.41 0.30
N ASP A 3 11.68 3.67 -0.98
CA ASP A 3 11.58 2.66 -2.04
C ASP A 3 12.50 1.45 -1.84
N GLN A 4 13.78 1.66 -1.52
CA GLN A 4 14.74 0.57 -1.35
C GLN A 4 14.40 -0.30 -0.13
N GLU A 5 14.12 0.33 1.02
CA GLU A 5 13.75 -0.40 2.23
C GLU A 5 12.45 -1.17 2.06
N PHE A 6 11.49 -0.61 1.31
CA PHE A 6 10.26 -1.30 0.99
C PHE A 6 10.48 -2.46 0.01
N GLU A 7 11.37 -2.31 -0.97
CA GLU A 7 11.80 -3.41 -1.83
C GLU A 7 12.43 -4.55 -1.02
N ASP A 8 13.35 -4.23 -0.11
CA ASP A 8 14.01 -5.18 0.78
C ASP A 8 13.00 -5.89 1.71
N TYR A 9 12.04 -5.15 2.26
CA TYR A 9 10.92 -5.73 3.02
C TYR A 9 10.10 -6.71 2.19
N LEU A 10 9.76 -6.36 0.95
CA LEU A 10 8.99 -7.24 0.07
C LEU A 10 9.82 -8.46 -0.40
N LEU A 11 11.15 -8.33 -0.51
CA LEU A 11 12.04 -9.45 -0.81
C LEU A 11 12.01 -10.51 0.30
N GLN A 12 11.75 -10.11 1.55
CA GLN A 12 11.62 -11.03 2.69
C GLN A 12 10.24 -11.70 2.80
N ASP A 13 9.23 -11.30 2.01
CA ASP A 13 7.89 -11.89 2.05
C ASP A 13 7.82 -13.20 1.25
N ASP A 14 7.83 -14.34 1.94
CA ASP A 14 7.78 -15.69 1.33
C ASP A 14 6.49 -15.98 0.54
N ASN A 15 5.42 -15.21 0.76
CA ASN A 15 4.20 -15.33 -0.04
C ASN A 15 4.39 -14.79 -1.48
N ILE A 16 5.46 -14.04 -1.75
CA ILE A 16 5.78 -13.51 -3.06
C ILE A 16 6.66 -14.51 -3.84
N LYS A 17 5.99 -15.42 -4.58
CA LYS A 17 6.68 -16.46 -5.38
C LYS A 17 7.54 -15.90 -6.51
N SER A 18 7.06 -14.91 -7.25
CA SER A 18 7.82 -14.22 -8.30
C SER A 18 8.42 -12.93 -7.74
N LYS A 19 9.56 -13.04 -7.05
CA LYS A 19 10.17 -11.93 -6.31
C LYS A 19 10.34 -10.69 -7.21
N VAL A 20 11.18 -10.74 -8.24
CA VAL A 20 11.51 -9.53 -9.04
C VAL A 20 10.29 -8.86 -9.68
N LYS A 21 9.49 -9.60 -10.47
CA LYS A 21 8.37 -9.00 -11.23
C LYS A 21 7.25 -8.52 -10.30
N ALA A 22 6.92 -9.31 -9.28
CA ALA A 22 5.80 -8.98 -8.41
C ALA A 22 6.16 -7.87 -7.40
N ILE A 23 7.42 -7.76 -7.00
CA ILE A 23 7.92 -6.65 -6.15
C ILE A 23 7.93 -5.35 -6.95
N ARG A 24 8.54 -5.32 -8.14
CA ARG A 24 8.51 -4.14 -9.03
C ARG A 24 7.08 -3.66 -9.32
N SER A 25 6.16 -4.59 -9.55
CA SER A 25 4.75 -4.24 -9.75
C SER A 25 4.14 -3.57 -8.52
N ARG A 26 4.46 -4.04 -7.30
CA ARG A 26 3.95 -3.47 -6.06
C ARG A 26 4.52 -2.08 -5.78
N ILE A 27 5.81 -1.89 -5.99
CA ILE A 27 6.49 -0.59 -5.87
C ILE A 27 5.89 0.41 -6.85
N ASN A 28 5.71 0.02 -8.12
CA ASN A 28 5.11 0.90 -9.12
C ASN A 28 3.67 1.31 -8.75
N LYS A 29 2.88 0.38 -8.21
CA LYS A 29 1.52 0.67 -7.71
C LYS A 29 1.53 1.62 -6.51
N ALA A 30 2.47 1.43 -5.57
CA ALA A 30 2.67 2.35 -4.46
C ALA A 30 3.01 3.77 -4.95
N ARG A 31 3.93 3.90 -5.92
CA ARG A 31 4.26 5.19 -6.56
C ARG A 31 3.08 5.80 -7.34
N MET A 32 2.23 4.97 -7.95
CA MET A 32 1.01 5.46 -8.61
C MET A 32 0.06 6.12 -7.61
N ILE A 33 -0.04 5.59 -6.39
CA ILE A 33 -0.86 6.17 -5.32
C ILE A 33 -0.27 7.51 -4.89
N GLU A 34 1.04 7.60 -4.65
CA GLU A 34 1.68 8.88 -4.29
C GLU A 34 1.41 9.96 -5.33
N ARG A 35 1.56 9.62 -6.62
CA ARG A 35 1.30 10.56 -7.72
C ARG A 35 -0.17 10.97 -7.84
N HIS A 36 -1.10 10.06 -7.60
CA HIS A 36 -2.54 10.35 -7.72
C HIS A 36 -3.02 11.28 -6.60
N PHE A 37 -2.52 11.10 -5.38
CA PHE A 37 -2.92 11.90 -4.21
C PHE A 37 -1.99 13.08 -3.90
N ASP A 38 -0.95 13.28 -4.71
CA ASP A 38 0.10 14.29 -4.50
C ASP A 38 0.63 14.30 -3.05
N THR A 39 0.87 13.10 -2.52
CA THR A 39 1.26 12.94 -1.12
C THR A 39 2.09 11.67 -0.92
N SER A 40 3.02 11.69 0.03
CA SER A 40 3.87 10.52 0.27
C SER A 40 3.12 9.39 0.98
N LEU A 41 3.49 8.14 0.70
CA LEU A 41 2.92 7.01 1.43
C LEU A 41 3.26 7.07 2.91
N ASP A 42 4.44 7.58 3.29
CA ASP A 42 4.83 7.77 4.70
C ASP A 42 3.84 8.70 5.44
N ARG A 43 3.32 9.72 4.74
CA ARG A 43 2.29 10.60 5.28
C ARG A 43 0.91 9.94 5.33
N ILE A 44 0.55 9.15 4.32
CA ILE A 44 -0.74 8.43 4.30
C ILE A 44 -0.84 7.43 5.44
N VAL A 45 0.23 6.66 5.66
CA VAL A 45 0.20 5.51 6.60
C VAL A 45 0.56 5.86 8.04
N SER A 46 0.94 7.11 8.32
CA SER A 46 1.22 7.59 9.69
C SER A 46 -0.04 7.85 10.50
N ASN A 47 -1.22 7.90 9.86
CA ASN A 47 -2.51 8.11 10.49
C ASN A 47 -3.53 7.11 9.93
N ASP A 48 -4.17 6.35 10.82
CA ASP A 48 -5.07 5.25 10.42
C ASP A 48 -6.32 5.74 9.68
N ASP A 49 -6.83 6.94 9.99
CA ASP A 49 -7.96 7.54 9.28
C ASP A 49 -7.58 7.99 7.87
N THR A 50 -6.40 8.61 7.72
CA THR A 50 -5.86 9.00 6.41
C THR A 50 -5.62 7.77 5.55
N MET A 51 -5.10 6.70 6.13
CA MET A 51 -4.93 5.40 5.47
C MET A 51 -6.28 4.82 5.01
N TYR A 52 -7.28 4.81 5.89
CA TYR A 52 -8.63 4.34 5.56
C TYR A 52 -9.26 5.14 4.43
N GLU A 53 -9.25 6.47 4.54
CA GLU A 53 -9.82 7.37 3.53
C GLU A 53 -9.11 7.23 2.19
N THR A 54 -7.79 7.09 2.19
CA THR A 54 -7.02 6.84 0.96
C THR A 54 -7.43 5.50 0.33
N LEU A 55 -7.61 4.43 1.10
CA LEU A 55 -8.10 3.15 0.56
C LEU A 55 -9.50 3.25 -0.06
N VAL A 56 -10.41 4.01 0.56
CA VAL A 56 -11.75 4.27 0.01
C VAL A 56 -11.64 5.02 -1.32
N ARG A 57 -10.81 6.07 -1.36
CA ARG A 57 -10.58 6.87 -2.56
C ARG A 57 -9.89 6.09 -3.67
N ILE A 58 -8.92 5.23 -3.37
CA ILE A 58 -8.29 4.33 -4.36
C ILE A 58 -9.35 3.48 -5.07
N LYS A 59 -10.29 2.91 -4.30
CA LYS A 59 -11.36 2.08 -4.86
C LYS A 59 -12.29 2.90 -5.78
N ALA A 60 -12.62 4.12 -5.39
CA ALA A 60 -13.55 4.98 -6.12
C ALA A 60 -12.92 5.69 -7.33
N GLU A 61 -11.75 6.31 -7.15
CA GLU A 61 -11.10 7.22 -8.11
C GLU A 61 -10.18 6.47 -9.08
N MET A 62 -9.44 5.47 -8.60
CA MET A 62 -8.45 4.74 -9.41
C MET A 62 -9.01 3.44 -10.00
N LYS A 63 -10.30 3.15 -9.76
CA LYS A 63 -11.00 1.94 -10.22
C LYS A 63 -10.26 0.65 -9.84
N ASP A 64 -9.76 0.58 -8.60
CA ASP A 64 -9.01 -0.56 -8.08
C ASP A 64 -9.90 -1.78 -7.77
N THR A 65 -10.61 -2.29 -8.78
CA THR A 65 -11.58 -3.37 -8.64
C THR A 65 -10.93 -4.67 -8.15
N ASN A 66 -9.69 -4.93 -8.57
CA ASN A 66 -8.93 -6.12 -8.21
C ASN A 66 -8.12 -5.96 -6.91
N GLY A 67 -8.21 -4.80 -6.24
CA GLY A 67 -7.53 -4.54 -4.96
C GLY A 67 -6.00 -4.47 -5.06
N ASN A 68 -5.45 -4.29 -6.26
CA ASN A 68 -4.01 -4.33 -6.49
C ASN A 68 -3.30 -3.11 -5.90
N LEU A 69 -3.88 -1.91 -6.09
CA LEU A 69 -3.35 -0.67 -5.51
C LEU A 69 -3.53 -0.67 -3.99
N SER A 70 -4.74 -1.03 -3.53
CA SER A 70 -5.07 -1.15 -2.12
C SER A 70 -4.16 -2.12 -1.38
N ASN A 71 -3.83 -3.27 -2.00
CA ASN A 71 -2.92 -4.24 -1.40
C ASN A 71 -1.47 -3.73 -1.33
N SER A 72 -1.00 -3.03 -2.37
CA SER A 72 0.31 -2.35 -2.31
C SER A 72 0.37 -1.35 -1.15
N LEU A 73 -0.68 -0.53 -0.96
CA LEU A 73 -0.74 0.42 0.14
C LEU A 73 -0.78 -0.27 1.51
N ARG A 74 -1.57 -1.33 1.67
CA ARG A 74 -1.60 -2.11 2.93
C ARG A 74 -0.26 -2.77 3.24
N LYS A 75 0.47 -3.26 2.24
CA LYS A 75 1.83 -3.79 2.42
C LYS A 75 2.79 -2.71 2.86
N TYR A 76 2.70 -1.50 2.31
CA TYR A 76 3.49 -0.37 2.77
C TYR A 76 3.14 0.02 4.22
N TYR A 77 1.84 0.07 4.55
CA TYR A 77 1.40 0.31 5.92
C TYR A 77 2.01 -0.71 6.90
N ALA A 78 2.01 -2.00 6.55
CA ALA A 78 2.60 -3.05 7.39
C ALA A 78 4.12 -2.90 7.53
N PHE A 79 4.81 -2.47 6.48
CA PHE A 79 6.23 -2.13 6.52
C PHE A 79 6.51 -0.98 7.50
N ILE A 80 5.71 0.09 7.49
CA ILE A 80 5.92 1.25 8.39
C ILE A 80 5.51 0.95 9.84
N ASN A 81 4.34 0.34 10.03
CA ASN A 81 3.68 0.25 11.34
C ASN A 81 3.86 -1.10 12.03
N GLY A 82 4.51 -2.08 11.39
CA GLY A 82 4.72 -3.43 11.93
C GLY A 82 3.46 -4.27 12.09
N LYS A 83 2.28 -3.77 11.67
CA LYS A 83 0.98 -4.44 11.78
C LYS A 83 0.21 -4.32 10.46
N SER A 84 -0.62 -5.32 10.14
CA SER A 84 -1.48 -5.25 8.95
C SER A 84 -2.65 -4.29 9.17
N PHE A 85 -2.94 -3.45 8.18
CA PHE A 85 -4.18 -2.65 8.19
C PHE A 85 -5.40 -3.55 7.94
N PRO A 86 -6.51 -3.40 8.68
CA PRO A 86 -7.70 -4.22 8.49
C PRO A 86 -8.35 -4.03 7.10
N THR A 87 -9.29 -4.90 6.78
CA THR A 87 -10.17 -4.70 5.62
C THR A 87 -11.08 -3.50 5.85
N LEU A 88 -11.56 -2.86 4.77
CA LEU A 88 -12.40 -1.66 4.89
C LEU A 88 -13.67 -1.91 5.71
N GLY A 89 -14.29 -3.09 5.60
CA GLY A 89 -15.48 -3.43 6.38
C GLY A 89 -15.22 -3.69 7.87
N ASN A 90 -13.97 -3.93 8.26
CA ASN A 90 -13.58 -4.21 9.64
C ASN A 90 -12.93 -3.02 10.35
N TYR A 91 -12.60 -1.95 9.62
CA TYR A 91 -12.08 -0.74 10.23
C TYR A 91 -13.22 -0.01 10.95
N LYS A 92 -13.09 0.12 12.28
CA LYS A 92 -13.98 0.93 13.10
C LYS A 92 -13.24 2.24 13.37
N LYS A 93 -13.78 3.34 12.86
CA LYS A 93 -13.37 4.71 13.22
C LYS A 93 -13.60 4.93 14.71
#